data_AF-A0A2V7YZ87-F1
#
_entry.id   AF-A0A2V7YZ87-F1
#
_cell.length_a   1.000
_cell.length_b   1.000
_cell.length_c   1.000
_cell.angle_alpha   90.00
_cell.angle_beta   90.00
_cell.angle_gamma   90.00
#
_symmetry.space_group_name_H-M   'P 1'
#
loop_
_entity.id
_entity.type
_entity.pdbx_description
1 polymer ?
#
loop_
_entity_poly.entity_id
_entity_poly.type
_entity_poly.pdbx_seq_one_letter_code
_entity_poly.pdbx_strand_id
1 'polypeptide(L)'
;MFEPCDPCRLSPSPAPSRARWRTAVLLTCLSALVLVSPLLGAAHRPVADSPEAELPAAAGAPAGFEHAAVTDDGRIQVVVELQDPPAAVVFAQALQGAKPSDARALAQAGAASKAQVLKIQAAQEGVGRALAASPVNAREIYRVSKALNGIAVAIDPRAIASILKIPGVKRVLPILPEYPTSASSVPFLGTPNVWANTIGLPAGADGTGVRIGIIDTGTDYLHADFGGNGLLATYQAESTATSNFTTAGSFPTAKVVGGTDFAGDAYTGTNVPVPDANPMDCNGHGSHVSGTAAGFGVTAAGATFAGPYDANTSTYTPLRIEPGTAPKALLYGTATTTFRTTSTSSTCRSARPSARCSTPARSPRTTRRWRA
;
A
#
# COMPACT_ATOMS: atom_id res chain seq x y z
N MET A 1 34.34 12.09 -69.86
CA MET A 1 35.45 12.57 -69.01
C MET A 1 35.74 11.46 -68.02
N PHE A 2 37.01 11.08 -67.92
CA PHE A 2 37.49 9.71 -67.79
C PHE A 2 37.01 8.87 -66.59
N GLU A 3 36.90 7.58 -66.90
CA GLU A 3 36.63 6.41 -66.08
C GLU A 3 37.73 6.06 -65.04
N PRO A 4 37.43 5.09 -64.15
CA PRO A 4 38.15 4.72 -62.93
C PRO A 4 39.17 3.59 -63.13
N CYS A 5 39.81 3.11 -62.05
CA CYS A 5 40.17 1.69 -61.76
C CYS A 5 41.03 1.59 -60.49
N ASP A 6 40.50 0.97 -59.42
CA ASP A 6 40.83 -0.39 -58.90
C ASP A 6 42.25 -0.99 -59.11
N PRO A 7 42.65 -2.13 -58.50
CA PRO A 7 42.41 -2.72 -57.16
C PRO A 7 43.70 -3.40 -56.56
N CYS A 8 43.54 -4.20 -55.50
CA CYS A 8 44.35 -5.40 -55.16
C CYS A 8 45.78 -5.16 -54.59
N ARG A 9 46.37 -5.92 -53.64
CA ARG A 9 46.26 -7.34 -53.24
C ARG A 9 47.17 -7.59 -51.99
N LEU A 10 46.77 -8.59 -51.19
CA LEU A 10 47.59 -9.62 -50.51
C LEU A 10 48.48 -9.29 -49.28
N SER A 11 48.06 -9.93 -48.17
CA SER A 11 48.80 -10.59 -47.05
C SER A 11 50.21 -11.14 -47.41
N PRO A 12 51.13 -11.48 -46.46
CA PRO A 12 50.84 -12.14 -45.18
C PRO A 12 51.73 -11.81 -43.96
N SER A 13 51.26 -12.21 -42.77
CA SER A 13 52.10 -12.44 -41.58
C SER A 13 53.02 -13.64 -41.78
N PRO A 14 54.17 -13.68 -41.09
CA PRO A 14 54.31 -14.74 -40.07
C PRO A 14 54.97 -14.27 -38.76
N ALA A 15 54.58 -14.90 -37.67
CA ALA A 15 55.25 -14.91 -36.37
C ALA A 15 56.45 -15.92 -36.38
N PRO A 16 57.02 -16.35 -35.24
CA PRO A 16 57.48 -15.70 -34.02
C PRO A 16 58.99 -15.98 -33.77
N SER A 17 59.65 -15.33 -32.80
CA SER A 17 60.86 -15.93 -32.21
C SER A 17 60.99 -15.66 -30.71
N ARG A 18 61.34 -16.74 -29.99
CA ARG A 18 61.58 -16.85 -28.55
C ARG A 18 63.09 -16.80 -28.31
N ALA A 19 63.53 -16.11 -27.25
CA ALA A 19 64.60 -16.50 -26.30
C ALA A 19 64.98 -15.27 -25.46
N ARG A 20 64.59 -15.16 -24.18
CA ARG A 20 65.22 -15.74 -22.98
C ARG A 20 66.71 -15.40 -22.82
N TRP A 21 67.01 -14.27 -22.19
CA TRP A 21 68.23 -14.07 -21.41
C TRP A 21 67.86 -13.61 -19.99
N ARG A 22 68.41 -14.30 -18.99
CA ARG A 22 68.27 -14.06 -17.55
C ARG A 22 69.55 -13.35 -17.07
N THR A 23 69.40 -12.24 -16.33
CA THR A 23 70.26 -11.76 -15.21
C THR A 23 69.57 -10.51 -14.65
N ALA A 24 68.83 -10.58 -13.54
CA ALA A 24 69.29 -10.48 -12.14
C ALA A 24 69.56 -9.02 -11.66
N VAL A 25 68.54 -8.50 -10.94
CA VAL A 25 68.56 -7.68 -9.71
C VAL A 25 69.34 -6.35 -9.70
N LEU A 26 68.60 -5.25 -9.55
CA LEU A 26 68.90 -4.20 -8.57
C LEU A 26 67.62 -3.49 -8.14
N LEU A 27 67.32 -3.58 -6.84
CA LEU A 27 66.28 -2.84 -6.16
C LEU A 27 66.61 -1.35 -6.16
N THR A 28 65.68 -0.53 -6.62
CA THR A 28 65.53 0.85 -6.14
C THR A 28 64.05 1.13 -5.93
N CYS A 29 63.65 1.20 -4.67
CA CYS A 29 62.35 1.69 -4.23
C CYS A 29 62.24 3.18 -4.59
N LEU A 30 61.34 3.52 -5.51
CA LEU A 30 60.77 4.86 -5.58
C LEU A 30 59.26 4.75 -5.39
N SER A 31 58.84 5.18 -4.20
CA SER A 31 57.46 5.31 -3.76
C SER A 31 56.75 6.37 -4.61
N ALA A 32 55.92 5.95 -5.57
CA ALA A 32 54.94 6.83 -6.18
C ALA A 32 53.76 6.97 -5.22
N LEU A 33 53.67 8.13 -4.57
CA LEU A 33 52.54 8.54 -3.74
C LEU A 33 51.29 8.63 -4.62
N VAL A 34 50.45 7.59 -4.63
CA VAL A 34 49.09 7.69 -5.15
C VAL A 34 48.28 8.43 -4.09
N LEU A 35 47.99 9.71 -4.36
CA LEU A 35 46.98 10.47 -3.62
C LEU A 35 45.62 9.80 -3.83
N VAL A 36 45.27 8.88 -2.93
CA VAL A 36 43.89 8.43 -2.75
C VAL A 36 43.14 9.61 -2.15
N SER A 37 42.42 10.36 -2.99
CA SER A 37 41.41 11.29 -2.50
C SER A 37 40.46 10.50 -1.61
N PRO A 38 40.25 10.88 -0.33
CA PRO A 38 39.16 10.31 0.42
C PRO A 38 37.90 10.78 -0.28
N LEU A 39 37.22 9.85 -0.96
CA LEU A 39 35.79 9.99 -1.20
C LEU A 39 35.20 10.30 0.18
N LEU A 40 34.75 11.53 0.38
CA LEU A 40 33.88 11.85 1.50
C LEU A 40 32.73 10.86 1.37
N GLY A 41 32.77 9.80 2.20
CA GLY A 41 31.59 9.02 2.49
C GLY A 41 30.59 10.04 2.97
N ALA A 42 29.55 10.28 2.16
CA ALA A 42 28.36 10.93 2.66
C ALA A 42 27.95 10.10 3.88
N ALA A 43 28.20 10.66 5.07
CA ALA A 43 27.75 10.07 6.30
C ALA A 43 26.28 9.72 6.07
N HIS A 44 25.95 8.43 6.18
CA HIS A 44 24.56 8.01 6.23
C HIS A 44 23.96 8.86 7.36
N ARG A 45 23.15 9.86 6.99
CA ARG A 45 22.26 10.45 7.95
C ARG A 45 21.36 9.27 8.33
N PRO A 46 21.38 8.80 9.58
CA PRO A 46 20.33 7.90 10.01
C PRO A 46 19.04 8.64 9.65
N VAL A 47 18.16 7.97 8.91
CA VAL A 47 16.77 8.39 8.85
C VAL A 47 16.40 8.51 10.31
N ALA A 48 16.08 9.73 10.76
CA ALA A 48 15.61 9.90 12.12
C ALA A 48 14.44 8.92 12.24
N ASP A 49 14.55 7.95 13.15
CA ASP A 49 13.39 7.20 13.57
C ASP A 49 12.35 8.27 13.88
N SER A 50 11.30 8.34 13.06
CA SER A 50 10.08 8.98 13.51
C SER A 50 9.80 8.29 14.84
N PRO A 51 9.82 9.01 15.98
CA PRO A 51 9.63 8.34 17.25
C PRO A 51 8.31 7.60 17.12
N GLU A 52 8.35 6.26 17.20
CA GLU A 52 7.16 5.48 17.48
C GLU A 52 6.59 6.13 18.72
N ALA A 53 5.52 6.91 18.54
CA ALA A 53 4.89 7.59 19.65
C ALA A 53 4.35 6.48 20.53
N GLU A 54 4.96 6.33 21.71
CA GLU A 54 4.55 5.30 22.67
C GLU A 54 3.06 5.50 22.96
N LEU A 55 2.26 4.50 22.59
CA LEU A 55 0.82 4.59 22.73
C LEU A 55 0.47 4.66 24.22
N PRO A 56 -0.32 5.66 24.65
CA PRO A 56 -0.68 5.78 26.06
C PRO A 56 -1.44 4.53 26.52
N ALA A 57 -1.06 4.01 27.69
CA ALA A 57 -1.71 2.84 28.25
C ALA A 57 -3.18 3.13 28.61
N ALA A 58 -4.09 2.22 28.24
CA ALA A 58 -5.49 2.25 28.60
C ALA A 58 -5.64 2.09 30.13
N ALA A 59 -6.14 3.14 30.78
CA ALA A 59 -6.24 3.20 32.24
C ALA A 59 -7.13 2.05 32.78
N GLY A 60 -6.58 1.27 33.72
CA GLY A 60 -7.29 0.16 34.36
C GLY A 60 -7.45 -1.10 33.49
N ALA A 61 -6.81 -1.16 32.32
CA ALA A 61 -6.76 -2.36 31.51
C ALA A 61 -5.88 -3.45 32.17
N PRO A 62 -6.30 -4.73 32.13
CA PRO A 62 -5.48 -5.84 32.60
C PRO A 62 -4.29 -6.07 31.67
N ALA A 63 -3.34 -6.91 32.13
CA ALA A 63 -2.16 -7.27 31.35
C ALA A 63 -2.53 -7.84 29.97
N GLY A 64 -1.89 -7.36 28.92
CA GLY A 64 -2.17 -7.70 27.52
C GLY A 64 -3.23 -6.84 26.83
N PHE A 65 -3.77 -5.82 27.52
CA PHE A 65 -4.77 -4.88 26.97
C PHE A 65 -4.36 -3.41 27.16
N GLU A 66 -3.14 -3.15 27.61
CA GLU A 66 -2.61 -1.83 27.92
C GLU A 66 -2.62 -0.93 26.68
N HIS A 67 -2.38 -1.47 25.49
CA HIS A 67 -2.35 -0.68 24.25
C HIS A 67 -3.58 -0.90 23.38
N ALA A 68 -4.67 -1.45 23.95
CA ALA A 68 -5.93 -1.57 23.22
C ALA A 68 -6.47 -0.19 22.84
N ALA A 69 -6.99 -0.05 21.62
CA ALA A 69 -7.59 1.17 21.14
C ALA A 69 -8.75 1.59 22.06
N VAL A 70 -8.76 2.86 22.44
CA VAL A 70 -9.73 3.43 23.39
C VAL A 70 -10.76 4.25 22.64
N THR A 71 -12.03 4.08 22.96
CA THR A 71 -13.12 4.89 22.42
C THR A 71 -13.26 6.21 23.17
N ASP A 72 -13.96 7.18 22.58
CA ASP A 72 -14.15 8.51 23.19
C ASP A 72 -14.82 8.45 24.58
N ASP A 73 -15.61 7.41 24.85
CA ASP A 73 -16.26 7.13 26.14
C ASP A 73 -15.40 6.29 27.11
N GLY A 74 -14.10 6.11 26.82
CA GLY A 74 -13.13 5.46 27.71
C GLY A 74 -13.17 3.93 27.74
N ARG A 75 -13.91 3.30 26.82
CA ARG A 75 -13.94 1.83 26.69
C ARG A 75 -12.77 1.35 25.85
N ILE A 76 -12.27 0.15 26.12
CA ILE A 76 -11.29 -0.50 25.24
C ILE A 76 -12.00 -1.28 24.14
N GLN A 77 -11.39 -1.31 22.96
CA GLN A 77 -11.84 -2.09 21.82
C GLN A 77 -11.17 -3.46 21.82
N VAL A 78 -11.99 -4.51 21.74
CA VAL A 78 -11.52 -5.90 21.74
C VAL A 78 -12.26 -6.72 20.69
N VAL A 79 -11.63 -7.77 20.19
CA VAL A 79 -12.30 -8.84 19.43
C VAL A 79 -12.56 -10.02 20.35
N VAL A 80 -13.84 -10.39 20.48
CA VAL A 80 -14.26 -11.64 21.13
C VAL A 80 -14.25 -12.72 20.05
N GLU A 81 -13.27 -13.62 20.09
CA GLU A 81 -13.18 -14.77 19.18
C GLU A 81 -14.08 -15.91 19.69
N LEU A 82 -14.83 -16.53 18.78
CA LEU A 82 -15.76 -17.62 19.10
C LEU A 82 -15.16 -19.00 18.77
N GLN A 83 -15.75 -20.06 19.30
CA GLN A 83 -15.20 -21.43 19.21
C GLN A 83 -15.23 -22.05 17.81
N ASP A 84 -16.28 -21.80 17.02
CA ASP A 84 -16.41 -22.39 15.68
C ASP A 84 -15.29 -21.88 14.74
N PRO A 85 -14.74 -22.75 13.86
CA PRO A 85 -13.69 -22.34 12.93
C PRO A 85 -14.20 -21.27 11.94
N PRO A 86 -13.36 -20.31 11.54
CA PRO A 86 -13.73 -19.31 10.54
C PRO A 86 -13.97 -19.96 9.17
N ALA A 87 -14.77 -19.31 8.32
CA ALA A 87 -15.20 -19.90 7.06
C ALA A 87 -14.06 -20.21 6.07
N ALA A 88 -12.93 -19.50 6.17
CA ALA A 88 -11.73 -19.77 5.38
C ALA A 88 -11.05 -21.10 5.76
N VAL A 89 -11.10 -21.48 7.04
CA VAL A 89 -10.57 -22.78 7.50
C VAL A 89 -11.42 -23.92 6.95
N VAL A 90 -12.75 -23.78 6.99
CA VAL A 90 -13.67 -24.78 6.40
C VAL A 90 -13.50 -24.88 4.87
N PHE A 91 -13.31 -23.74 4.19
CA PHE A 91 -12.98 -23.72 2.77
C PHE A 91 -11.69 -24.50 2.47
N ALA A 92 -10.62 -24.22 3.22
CA ALA A 92 -9.33 -24.89 3.03
C ALA A 92 -9.41 -26.39 3.33
N GLN A 93 -10.14 -26.80 4.37
CA GLN A 93 -10.40 -28.21 4.71
C GLN A 93 -11.13 -28.93 3.58
N ALA A 94 -12.17 -28.30 3.00
CA ALA A 94 -12.92 -28.88 1.88
C ALA A 94 -12.09 -29.01 0.58
N LEU A 95 -10.98 -28.28 0.47
CA LEU A 95 -10.02 -28.39 -0.64
C LEU A 95 -8.86 -29.35 -0.37
N GLN A 96 -8.77 -29.96 0.81
CA GLN A 96 -7.65 -30.85 1.12
C GLN A 96 -7.57 -32.02 0.12
N GLY A 97 -6.41 -32.18 -0.50
CA GLY A 97 -6.15 -33.21 -1.51
C GLY A 97 -6.66 -32.89 -2.92
N ALA A 98 -7.39 -31.79 -3.12
CA ALA A 98 -7.84 -31.36 -4.44
C ALA A 98 -6.74 -30.55 -5.17
N LYS A 99 -6.73 -30.61 -6.51
CA LYS A 99 -5.88 -29.73 -7.32
C LYS A 99 -6.49 -28.32 -7.33
N PRO A 100 -5.68 -27.24 -7.28
CA PRO A 100 -6.20 -25.87 -7.35
C PRO A 100 -7.04 -25.56 -8.60
N SER A 101 -6.85 -26.31 -9.69
CA SER A 101 -7.62 -26.17 -10.94
C SER A 101 -8.92 -26.99 -10.98
N ASP A 102 -9.25 -27.75 -9.93
CA ASP A 102 -10.47 -28.56 -9.88
C ASP A 102 -11.69 -27.69 -9.58
N ALA A 103 -12.43 -27.36 -10.64
CA ALA A 103 -13.61 -26.51 -10.55
C ALA A 103 -14.72 -27.09 -9.65
N ARG A 104 -14.87 -28.42 -9.60
CA ARG A 104 -15.91 -29.05 -8.77
C ARG A 104 -15.54 -28.97 -7.29
N ALA A 105 -14.28 -29.27 -6.96
CA ALA A 105 -13.78 -29.14 -5.59
C ALA A 105 -13.88 -27.69 -5.10
N LEU A 106 -13.50 -26.71 -5.94
CA LEU A 106 -13.64 -25.28 -5.64
C LEU A 106 -15.11 -24.89 -5.36
N ALA A 107 -16.05 -25.35 -6.19
CA ALA A 107 -17.47 -25.07 -6.00
C ALA A 107 -18.01 -25.66 -4.68
N GLN A 108 -17.61 -26.89 -4.36
CA GLN A 108 -18.00 -27.57 -3.12
C GLN A 108 -17.42 -26.87 -1.88
N ALA A 109 -16.13 -26.53 -1.91
CA ALA A 109 -15.50 -25.77 -0.84
C ALA A 109 -16.14 -24.39 -0.65
N GLY A 110 -16.49 -23.71 -1.75
CA GLY A 110 -17.24 -22.46 -1.72
C GLY A 110 -18.62 -22.60 -1.07
N ALA A 111 -19.36 -23.68 -1.37
CA ALA A 111 -20.64 -23.97 -0.73
C ALA A 111 -20.49 -24.27 0.77
N ALA A 112 -19.49 -25.07 1.15
CA ALA A 112 -19.19 -25.38 2.56
C ALA A 112 -18.82 -24.11 3.35
N SER A 113 -17.99 -23.24 2.77
CA SER A 113 -17.63 -21.95 3.37
C SER A 113 -18.85 -21.05 3.57
N LYS A 114 -19.74 -20.94 2.57
CA LYS A 114 -20.99 -20.17 2.68
C LYS A 114 -21.91 -20.72 3.78
N ALA A 115 -22.07 -22.04 3.87
CA ALA A 115 -22.85 -22.66 4.93
C ALA A 115 -22.23 -22.38 6.31
N GLN A 116 -20.90 -22.42 6.42
CA GLN A 116 -20.21 -22.09 7.66
C GLN A 116 -20.40 -20.63 8.07
N VAL A 117 -20.44 -19.68 7.13
CA VAL A 117 -20.75 -18.27 7.45
C VAL A 117 -22.13 -18.14 8.11
N LEU A 118 -23.16 -18.83 7.60
CA LEU A 118 -24.51 -18.79 8.19
C LEU A 118 -24.52 -19.36 9.61
N LYS A 119 -23.81 -20.48 9.84
CA LYS A 119 -23.65 -21.08 11.17
C LYS A 119 -22.98 -20.10 12.15
N ILE A 120 -21.87 -19.49 11.73
CA ILE A 120 -21.13 -18.51 12.52
C ILE A 120 -22.03 -17.32 12.87
N GLN A 121 -22.79 -16.78 11.91
CA GLN A 121 -23.66 -15.63 12.13
C GLN A 121 -24.72 -15.93 13.20
N ALA A 122 -25.35 -17.10 13.15
CA ALA A 122 -26.30 -17.52 14.17
C ALA A 122 -25.67 -17.63 15.57
N ALA A 123 -24.46 -18.18 15.67
CA ALA A 123 -23.71 -18.23 16.94
C ALA A 123 -23.35 -16.82 17.45
N GLN A 124 -22.94 -15.93 16.54
CA GLN A 124 -22.60 -14.54 16.86
C GLN A 124 -23.82 -13.75 17.35
N GLU A 125 -25.03 -14.02 16.86
CA GLU A 125 -26.25 -13.41 17.41
C GLU A 125 -26.48 -13.79 18.87
N GLY A 126 -26.27 -15.07 19.21
CA GLY A 126 -26.38 -15.55 20.59
C GLY A 126 -25.37 -14.88 21.53
N VAL A 127 -24.10 -14.89 21.13
CA VAL A 127 -23.01 -14.26 21.92
C VAL A 127 -23.18 -12.74 21.96
N GLY A 128 -23.58 -12.10 20.87
CA GLY A 128 -23.82 -10.65 20.80
C GLY A 128 -24.91 -10.19 21.78
N ARG A 129 -26.00 -10.95 21.91
CA ARG A 129 -27.03 -10.67 22.94
C ARG A 129 -26.47 -10.79 24.36
N ALA A 130 -25.61 -11.78 24.63
CA ALA A 130 -24.97 -11.93 25.94
C ALA A 130 -23.95 -10.81 26.24
N LEU A 131 -23.21 -10.35 25.22
CA LEU A 131 -22.28 -9.23 25.33
C LEU A 131 -23.00 -7.90 25.63
N ALA A 132 -24.17 -7.66 25.03
CA ALA A 132 -24.96 -6.47 25.27
C ALA A 132 -25.62 -6.43 26.67
N ALA A 133 -25.77 -7.58 27.33
CA ALA A 133 -26.41 -7.68 28.63
C ALA A 133 -25.50 -7.24 29.80
N SER A 134 -26.11 -6.88 30.93
CA SER A 134 -25.39 -6.68 32.20
C SER A 134 -24.75 -8.00 32.67
N PRO A 135 -23.52 -7.99 33.23
CA PRO A 135 -22.70 -6.83 33.60
C PRO A 135 -21.73 -6.35 32.51
N VAL A 136 -21.77 -6.91 31.29
CA VAL A 136 -20.80 -6.58 30.23
C VAL A 136 -21.12 -5.25 29.55
N ASN A 137 -22.39 -5.04 29.19
CA ASN A 137 -22.89 -3.82 28.52
C ASN A 137 -22.01 -3.39 27.33
N ALA A 138 -21.56 -4.36 26.53
CA ALA A 138 -20.69 -4.13 25.40
C ALA A 138 -21.41 -3.32 24.31
N ARG A 139 -20.69 -2.37 23.70
CA ARG A 139 -21.14 -1.72 22.45
C ARG A 139 -20.52 -2.47 21.29
N GLU A 140 -21.35 -3.08 20.45
CA GLU A 140 -20.86 -3.75 19.24
C GLU A 140 -20.29 -2.75 18.23
N ILE A 141 -19.17 -3.11 17.60
CA ILE A 141 -18.47 -2.31 16.58
C ILE A 141 -18.68 -2.95 15.21
N TYR A 142 -18.26 -4.22 15.04
CA TYR A 142 -18.46 -5.00 13.82
C TYR A 142 -18.35 -6.50 14.09
N ARG A 143 -18.69 -7.32 13.08
CA ARG A 143 -18.54 -8.78 13.12
C ARG A 143 -17.74 -9.28 11.92
N VAL A 144 -16.94 -10.32 12.14
CA VAL A 144 -16.17 -11.01 11.11
C VAL A 144 -16.42 -12.51 11.19
N SER A 145 -16.52 -13.18 10.03
CA SER A 145 -16.80 -14.62 9.95
C SER A 145 -15.89 -15.39 9.00
N LYS A 146 -15.19 -14.70 8.10
CA LYS A 146 -14.44 -15.31 6.99
C LYS A 146 -13.02 -15.69 7.39
N ALA A 147 -12.19 -14.70 7.73
CA ALA A 147 -10.79 -14.92 8.15
C ALA A 147 -10.67 -15.23 9.64
N LEU A 148 -11.54 -14.60 10.44
CA LEU A 148 -11.68 -14.80 11.88
C LEU A 148 -13.18 -14.95 12.19
N ASN A 149 -13.51 -15.75 13.20
CA ASN A 149 -14.86 -15.81 13.76
C ASN A 149 -14.88 -14.97 15.04
N GLY A 150 -15.34 -13.72 14.94
CA GLY A 150 -15.33 -12.84 16.08
C GLY A 150 -16.28 -11.65 16.00
N ILE A 151 -16.54 -11.07 17.17
CA ILE A 151 -17.35 -9.86 17.37
C ILE A 151 -16.42 -8.81 17.98
N ALA A 152 -16.21 -7.70 17.27
CA ALA A 152 -15.51 -6.55 17.79
C ALA A 152 -16.46 -5.71 18.66
N VAL A 153 -16.05 -5.41 19.88
CA VAL A 153 -16.85 -4.68 20.87
C VAL A 153 -16.02 -3.67 21.64
N ALA A 154 -16.66 -2.58 22.05
CA ALA A 154 -16.14 -1.63 23.02
C ALA A 154 -16.70 -1.94 24.42
N ILE A 155 -15.81 -2.20 25.38
CA ILE A 155 -16.16 -2.69 26.72
C ILE A 155 -15.46 -1.88 27.84
N ASP A 156 -16.03 -1.91 29.03
CA ASP A 156 -15.26 -1.60 30.24
C ASP A 156 -14.14 -2.65 30.39
N PRO A 157 -12.87 -2.28 30.61
CA PRO A 157 -11.77 -3.25 30.75
C PRO A 157 -12.01 -4.31 31.83
N ARG A 158 -12.78 -4.00 32.88
CA ARG A 158 -13.13 -4.94 33.96
C ARG A 158 -14.09 -6.04 33.50
N ALA A 159 -14.74 -5.88 32.35
CA ALA A 159 -15.70 -6.86 31.83
C ALA A 159 -15.03 -8.09 31.17
N ILE A 160 -13.72 -8.07 30.90
CA ILE A 160 -13.00 -9.16 30.22
C ILE A 160 -13.24 -10.52 30.89
N ALA A 161 -13.12 -10.58 32.23
CA ALA A 161 -13.31 -11.82 32.97
C ALA A 161 -14.76 -12.36 32.90
N SER A 162 -15.75 -11.48 32.72
CA SER A 162 -17.15 -11.86 32.51
C SER A 162 -17.37 -12.37 31.08
N ILE A 163 -16.72 -11.76 30.09
CA ILE A 163 -16.82 -12.17 28.68
C ILE A 163 -16.28 -13.58 28.47
N LEU A 164 -15.15 -13.92 29.11
CA LEU A 164 -14.56 -15.25 29.02
C LEU A 164 -15.46 -16.38 29.57
N LYS A 165 -16.49 -16.04 30.36
CA LYS A 165 -17.46 -16.99 30.89
C LYS A 165 -18.68 -17.17 29.98
N ILE A 166 -18.83 -16.37 28.93
CA ILE A 166 -19.95 -16.48 27.99
C ILE A 166 -19.79 -17.76 27.17
N PRO A 167 -20.79 -18.67 27.15
CA PRO A 167 -20.74 -19.87 26.32
C PRO A 167 -20.51 -19.53 24.84
N GLY A 168 -19.57 -20.23 24.21
CA GLY A 168 -19.19 -19.99 22.81
C GLY A 168 -18.02 -19.02 22.61
N VAL A 169 -17.59 -18.29 23.65
CA VAL A 169 -16.36 -17.50 23.61
C VAL A 169 -15.15 -18.42 23.72
N LYS A 170 -14.17 -18.20 22.85
CA LYS A 170 -12.87 -18.89 22.82
C LYS A 170 -11.79 -18.08 23.54
N ARG A 171 -11.68 -16.79 23.21
CA ARG A 171 -10.76 -15.84 23.84
C ARG A 171 -11.16 -14.39 23.53
N VAL A 172 -10.53 -13.46 24.22
CA VAL A 172 -10.64 -12.01 23.97
C VAL A 172 -9.27 -11.49 23.54
N LEU A 173 -9.23 -10.72 22.46
CA LEU A 173 -8.00 -10.14 21.89
C LEU A 173 -8.12 -8.61 21.88
N PRO A 174 -7.07 -7.85 22.22
CA PRO A 174 -7.08 -6.40 22.06
C PRO A 174 -7.14 -6.02 20.58
N ILE A 175 -7.86 -4.94 20.25
CA ILE A 175 -7.68 -4.24 18.97
C ILE A 175 -6.61 -3.18 19.21
N LEU A 176 -5.48 -3.27 18.50
CA LEU A 176 -4.41 -2.30 18.60
C LEU A 176 -4.57 -1.23 17.49
N PRO A 177 -4.28 0.04 17.77
CA PRO A 177 -4.25 1.06 16.72
C PRO A 177 -3.03 0.83 15.82
N GLU A 178 -3.25 0.93 14.52
CA GLU A 178 -2.22 0.78 13.47
C GLU A 178 -2.06 2.09 12.69
N TYR A 179 -0.85 2.36 12.19
CA TYR A 179 -0.52 3.59 11.49
C TYR A 179 0.15 3.31 10.14
N PRO A 180 -0.12 4.08 9.09
CA PRO A 180 0.58 3.93 7.81
C PRO A 180 2.09 4.12 7.97
N THR A 181 2.85 3.14 7.51
CA THR A 181 4.31 3.21 7.40
C THR A 181 4.68 3.31 5.92
N SER A 182 5.51 4.27 5.54
CA SER A 182 5.97 4.39 4.15
C SER A 182 7.49 4.32 4.06
N ALA A 183 7.99 3.44 3.20
CA ALA A 183 9.35 3.46 2.66
C ALA A 183 9.26 3.44 1.12
N SER A 184 9.93 4.36 0.44
CA SER A 184 9.99 4.43 -1.03
C SER A 184 11.10 3.50 -1.57
N SER A 185 10.83 2.64 -2.57
CA SER A 185 11.93 1.83 -3.15
C SER A 185 11.73 1.20 -4.54
N VAL A 186 10.74 1.54 -5.37
CA VAL A 186 10.53 0.78 -6.63
C VAL A 186 11.66 0.86 -7.67
N PRO A 187 12.32 2.00 -7.97
CA PRO A 187 13.31 1.99 -9.04
C PRO A 187 14.61 1.28 -8.63
N PHE A 188 14.83 1.01 -7.33
CA PHE A 188 16.04 0.34 -6.85
C PHE A 188 15.96 -1.20 -6.91
N LEU A 189 14.81 -1.78 -7.29
CA LEU A 189 14.57 -3.23 -7.30
C LEU A 189 14.82 -3.91 -8.66
N GLY A 190 15.18 -3.17 -9.71
CA GLY A 190 15.50 -3.74 -11.04
C GLY A 190 14.29 -4.16 -11.89
N THR A 191 13.11 -3.66 -11.56
CA THR A 191 11.80 -4.01 -12.13
C THR A 191 11.67 -3.88 -13.66
N PRO A 192 12.23 -2.85 -14.33
CA PRO A 192 12.15 -2.74 -15.80
C PRO A 192 12.72 -3.94 -16.57
N ASN A 193 13.75 -4.61 -16.04
CA ASN A 193 14.35 -5.80 -16.66
C ASN A 193 13.38 -7.00 -16.66
N VAL A 194 12.49 -7.06 -15.67
CA VAL A 194 11.48 -8.11 -15.49
C VAL A 194 10.30 -7.89 -16.45
N TRP A 195 9.85 -6.65 -16.66
CA TRP A 195 8.79 -6.32 -17.63
C TRP A 195 9.15 -6.73 -19.05
N ALA A 196 10.38 -6.38 -19.46
CA ALA A 196 10.88 -6.62 -20.81
C ALA A 196 11.32 -8.06 -21.07
N ASN A 197 11.16 -8.95 -20.08
CA ASN A 197 11.53 -10.35 -20.19
C ASN A 197 13.02 -10.59 -20.54
N THR A 198 13.92 -9.68 -20.16
CA THR A 198 15.35 -9.76 -20.49
C THR A 198 16.08 -10.92 -19.80
N ILE A 199 15.41 -11.59 -18.86
CA ILE A 199 15.89 -12.75 -18.10
C ILE A 199 15.29 -14.10 -18.57
N GLY A 200 14.51 -14.11 -19.66
CA GLY A 200 14.03 -15.35 -20.30
C GLY A 200 12.84 -16.05 -19.62
N LEU A 201 11.95 -15.30 -18.97
CA LEU A 201 10.65 -15.79 -18.50
C LEU A 201 9.69 -16.11 -19.67
N PRO A 202 8.64 -16.94 -19.45
CA PRO A 202 7.71 -17.34 -20.52
C PRO A 202 6.76 -16.24 -21.01
N ALA A 203 6.65 -15.09 -20.33
CA ALA A 203 5.85 -13.92 -20.69
C ALA A 203 6.40 -12.66 -20.00
N GLY A 204 6.10 -11.47 -20.54
CA GLY A 204 6.42 -10.19 -19.89
C GLY A 204 5.74 -10.09 -18.52
N ALA A 205 6.51 -9.90 -17.46
CA ALA A 205 6.02 -9.93 -16.09
C ALA A 205 5.51 -8.55 -15.63
N ASP A 206 4.51 -8.03 -16.36
CA ASP A 206 3.86 -6.73 -16.13
C ASP A 206 2.58 -6.80 -15.28
N GLY A 207 2.23 -7.99 -14.78
CA GLY A 207 1.04 -8.22 -13.95
C GLY A 207 -0.25 -8.54 -14.72
N THR A 208 -0.19 -8.77 -16.03
CA THR A 208 -1.36 -9.19 -16.81
C THR A 208 -2.05 -10.41 -16.18
N GLY A 209 -3.37 -10.32 -15.96
CA GLY A 209 -4.18 -11.38 -15.35
C GLY A 209 -4.11 -11.45 -13.82
N VAL A 210 -3.30 -10.59 -13.19
CA VAL A 210 -3.18 -10.49 -11.72
C VAL A 210 -4.15 -9.44 -11.18
N ARG A 211 -4.70 -9.71 -10.00
CA ARG A 211 -5.48 -8.77 -9.19
C ARG A 211 -4.76 -8.54 -7.88
N ILE A 212 -4.60 -7.28 -7.47
CA ILE A 212 -3.92 -6.88 -6.23
C ILE A 212 -4.94 -6.15 -5.34
N GLY A 213 -5.12 -6.64 -4.11
CA GLY A 213 -5.90 -5.95 -3.08
C GLY A 213 -5.01 -5.05 -2.25
N ILE A 214 -5.37 -3.77 -2.14
CA ILE A 214 -4.63 -2.76 -1.39
C ILE A 214 -5.43 -2.44 -0.13
N ILE A 215 -4.95 -2.90 1.03
CA ILE A 215 -5.57 -2.63 2.35
C ILE A 215 -4.82 -1.46 2.95
N ASP A 216 -5.35 -0.25 2.79
CA ASP A 216 -4.68 1.00 3.15
C ASP A 216 -5.71 2.12 3.38
N THR A 217 -5.41 3.38 3.05
CA THR A 217 -6.34 4.52 3.15
C THR A 217 -7.31 4.63 1.97
N GLY A 218 -7.22 3.72 0.99
CA GLY A 218 -8.02 3.72 -0.24
C GLY A 218 -7.17 3.74 -1.51
N THR A 219 -7.78 4.06 -2.66
CA THR A 219 -7.08 4.32 -3.92
C THR A 219 -7.78 5.42 -4.71
N ASP A 220 -7.02 6.43 -5.14
CA ASP A 220 -7.50 7.51 -5.99
C ASP A 220 -7.79 7.06 -7.42
N TYR A 221 -8.92 6.38 -7.64
CA TYR A 221 -9.29 5.85 -8.94
C TYR A 221 -9.58 6.93 -10.02
N LEU A 222 -9.64 8.21 -9.65
CA LEU A 222 -9.78 9.34 -10.58
C LEU A 222 -8.43 9.89 -11.07
N HIS A 223 -7.34 9.48 -10.45
CA HIS A 223 -6.00 9.91 -10.81
C HIS A 223 -5.53 9.31 -12.15
N ALA A 224 -4.76 10.09 -12.91
CA ALA A 224 -4.24 9.67 -14.21
C ALA A 224 -3.35 8.42 -14.15
N ASP A 225 -2.68 8.20 -13.03
CA ASP A 225 -1.87 7.00 -12.80
C ASP A 225 -2.71 5.71 -12.79
N PHE A 226 -4.03 5.82 -12.58
CA PHE A 226 -4.97 4.71 -12.60
C PHE A 226 -5.98 4.80 -13.75
N GLY A 227 -5.71 5.62 -14.76
CA GLY A 227 -6.55 5.75 -15.95
C GLY A 227 -7.69 6.77 -15.83
N GLY A 228 -7.76 7.53 -14.74
CA GLY A 228 -8.64 8.68 -14.63
C GLY A 228 -8.11 9.91 -15.39
N ASN A 229 -8.87 11.00 -15.43
CA ASN A 229 -8.43 12.22 -16.12
C ASN A 229 -7.64 13.19 -15.22
N GLY A 230 -7.65 12.98 -13.90
CA GLY A 230 -6.99 13.86 -12.92
C GLY A 230 -7.50 15.31 -12.90
N LEU A 231 -8.66 15.61 -13.50
CA LEU A 231 -9.18 16.97 -13.61
C LEU A 231 -9.94 17.37 -12.34
N LEU A 232 -9.69 18.60 -11.86
CA LEU A 232 -10.37 19.16 -10.68
C LEU A 232 -11.90 19.09 -10.79
N ALA A 233 -12.46 19.30 -11.99
CA ALA A 233 -13.90 19.23 -12.22
C ALA A 233 -14.46 17.83 -11.95
N THR A 234 -13.70 16.77 -12.24
CA THR A 234 -14.10 15.38 -11.96
C THR A 234 -14.11 15.11 -10.46
N TYR A 235 -13.08 15.56 -9.72
CA TYR A 235 -13.10 15.48 -8.25
C TYR A 235 -14.22 16.30 -7.60
N GLN A 236 -14.59 17.44 -8.19
CA GLN A 236 -15.67 18.28 -7.67
C GLN A 236 -17.07 17.69 -7.91
N ALA A 237 -17.22 16.97 -9.02
CA ALA A 237 -18.42 16.25 -9.39
C ALA A 237 -18.55 14.91 -8.66
N GLU A 238 -17.43 14.30 -8.26
CA GLU A 238 -17.43 13.03 -7.56
C GLU A 238 -18.18 13.12 -6.23
N SER A 239 -19.05 12.13 -6.01
CA SER A 239 -19.89 12.06 -4.82
C SER A 239 -19.08 11.43 -3.69
N THR A 240 -18.96 12.16 -2.58
CA THR A 240 -18.47 11.61 -1.30
C THR A 240 -19.64 11.09 -0.44
N ALA A 241 -20.85 10.99 -0.99
CA ALA A 241 -22.02 10.55 -0.23
C ALA A 241 -22.09 9.02 -0.21
N THR A 242 -21.99 8.44 0.98
CA THR A 242 -22.00 7.00 1.26
C THR A 242 -23.27 6.27 0.82
N SER A 243 -24.39 6.99 0.68
CA SER A 243 -25.70 6.43 0.26
C SER A 243 -25.95 6.43 -1.25
N ASN A 244 -25.27 7.32 -2.00
CA ASN A 244 -25.34 7.42 -3.45
C ASN A 244 -23.92 7.32 -4.00
N PHE A 245 -23.45 6.09 -3.88
CA PHE A 245 -22.09 5.64 -4.04
C PHE A 245 -21.55 5.99 -5.43
N THR A 246 -20.65 6.98 -5.47
CA THR A 246 -20.05 7.56 -6.68
C THR A 246 -21.01 8.18 -7.68
N THR A 247 -20.53 9.14 -8.48
CA THR A 247 -21.23 9.50 -9.72
C THR A 247 -21.42 8.23 -10.54
N ALA A 248 -22.66 7.85 -10.85
CA ALA A 248 -22.94 6.62 -11.57
C ALA A 248 -22.02 6.49 -12.80
N GLY A 249 -21.19 5.45 -12.81
CA GLY A 249 -20.21 5.17 -13.88
C GLY A 249 -18.78 5.68 -13.64
N SER A 250 -18.47 6.36 -12.52
CA SER A 250 -17.08 6.71 -12.19
C SER A 250 -16.32 5.61 -11.47
N PHE A 251 -17.02 4.65 -10.85
CA PHE A 251 -16.46 3.45 -10.25
C PHE A 251 -17.40 2.25 -10.43
N PRO A 252 -16.89 1.01 -10.62
CA PRO A 252 -15.47 0.65 -10.81
C PRO A 252 -14.88 1.16 -12.14
N THR A 253 -13.56 1.31 -12.21
CA THR A 253 -12.84 1.70 -13.43
C THR A 253 -12.19 0.49 -14.11
N ALA A 254 -11.60 0.70 -15.29
CA ALA A 254 -10.84 -0.35 -15.98
C ALA A 254 -9.60 -0.82 -15.18
N LYS A 255 -9.06 0.02 -14.29
CA LYS A 255 -7.87 -0.27 -13.49
C LYS A 255 -8.20 -0.65 -12.06
N VAL A 256 -9.07 0.12 -11.41
CA VAL A 256 -9.55 -0.11 -10.04
C VAL A 256 -10.92 -0.75 -10.16
N VAL A 257 -10.94 -2.08 -10.24
CA VAL A 257 -12.10 -2.86 -10.69
C VAL A 257 -13.06 -3.23 -9.55
N GLY A 258 -12.71 -2.87 -8.32
CA GLY A 258 -13.52 -3.11 -7.14
C GLY A 258 -12.87 -2.54 -5.89
N GLY A 259 -13.59 -2.57 -4.78
CA GLY A 259 -13.13 -1.98 -3.55
C GLY A 259 -14.25 -1.68 -2.57
N THR A 260 -13.88 -1.34 -1.35
CA THR A 260 -14.79 -0.99 -0.25
C THR A 260 -14.02 -0.13 0.75
N ASP A 261 -14.68 0.86 1.34
CA ASP A 261 -14.22 1.51 2.56
C ASP A 261 -14.85 0.84 3.78
N PHE A 262 -14.01 0.19 4.59
CA PHE A 262 -14.43 -0.47 5.83
C PHE A 262 -14.40 0.46 7.05
N ALA A 263 -13.89 1.68 6.90
CA ALA A 263 -13.77 2.67 7.97
C ALA A 263 -14.82 3.78 7.83
N GLY A 264 -14.95 4.36 6.64
CA GLY A 264 -15.73 5.56 6.36
C GLY A 264 -14.92 6.83 6.60
N ASP A 265 -15.22 7.88 5.81
CA ASP A 265 -14.53 9.19 5.82
C ASP A 265 -14.39 9.88 7.20
N ALA A 266 -15.27 9.53 8.14
CA ALA A 266 -15.32 10.13 9.48
C ALA A 266 -14.62 9.29 10.55
N TYR A 267 -13.96 8.19 10.19
CA TYR A 267 -13.34 7.29 11.14
C TYR A 267 -12.07 7.89 11.76
N THR A 268 -11.98 7.82 13.08
CA THR A 268 -10.86 8.37 13.87
C THR A 268 -10.05 7.28 14.58
N GLY A 269 -10.42 6.01 14.43
CA GLY A 269 -9.92 4.92 15.25
C GLY A 269 -10.59 4.80 16.62
N THR A 270 -11.33 5.82 17.07
CA THR A 270 -11.98 5.87 18.39
C THR A 270 -13.50 5.78 18.32
N ASN A 271 -14.08 6.13 17.18
CA ASN A 271 -15.51 6.01 16.89
C ASN A 271 -15.83 4.66 16.20
N VAL A 272 -17.12 4.35 16.05
CA VAL A 272 -17.56 3.17 15.30
C VAL A 272 -17.36 3.44 13.80
N PRO A 273 -16.69 2.56 13.04
CA PRO A 273 -16.55 2.73 11.61
C PRO A 273 -17.92 2.70 10.92
N VAL A 274 -18.06 3.46 9.84
CA VAL A 274 -19.25 3.50 8.99
C VAL A 274 -18.83 3.10 7.58
N PRO A 275 -18.75 1.78 7.31
CA PRO A 275 -18.34 1.29 6.00
C PRO A 275 -19.24 1.79 4.87
N ASP A 276 -18.65 2.03 3.72
CA ASP A 276 -19.36 2.28 2.48
C ASP A 276 -18.62 1.67 1.29
N ALA A 277 -19.24 1.70 0.11
CA ALA A 277 -18.68 1.01 -1.04
C ALA A 277 -17.49 1.76 -1.68
N ASN A 278 -17.17 2.99 -1.25
CA ASN A 278 -16.23 3.90 -1.90
C ASN A 278 -14.80 3.74 -1.46
N PRO A 279 -13.91 3.11 -2.26
CA PRO A 279 -12.52 2.98 -1.87
C PRO A 279 -11.72 4.25 -2.15
N MET A 280 -12.35 5.42 -2.30
CA MET A 280 -11.68 6.67 -2.60
C MET A 280 -10.67 7.01 -1.51
N ASP A 281 -9.45 7.32 -1.89
CA ASP A 281 -8.40 7.71 -0.95
C ASP A 281 -8.47 9.22 -0.64
N CYS A 282 -8.78 9.56 0.61
CA CYS A 282 -8.74 10.95 1.08
C CYS A 282 -7.45 11.31 1.83
N ASN A 283 -6.51 10.37 1.96
CA ASN A 283 -5.23 10.58 2.65
C ASN A 283 -4.05 10.69 1.68
N GLY A 284 -3.99 9.80 0.69
CA GLY A 284 -2.93 9.73 -0.32
C GLY A 284 -1.96 8.57 -0.14
N HIS A 285 -1.85 7.99 1.07
CA HIS A 285 -0.94 6.87 1.33
C HIS A 285 -1.31 5.64 0.50
N GLY A 286 -2.58 5.23 0.52
CA GLY A 286 -3.08 4.09 -0.23
C GLY A 286 -2.94 4.27 -1.74
N SER A 287 -3.14 5.48 -2.26
CA SER A 287 -2.89 5.81 -3.66
C SER A 287 -1.41 5.69 -4.03
N HIS A 288 -0.52 6.12 -3.13
CA HIS A 288 0.92 5.95 -3.33
C HIS A 288 1.34 4.47 -3.33
N VAL A 289 0.79 3.65 -2.42
CA VAL A 289 0.99 2.20 -2.37
C VAL A 289 0.44 1.53 -3.64
N SER A 290 -0.76 1.91 -4.07
CA SER A 290 -1.38 1.45 -5.32
C SER A 290 -0.54 1.79 -6.55
N GLY A 291 0.01 3.01 -6.60
CA GLY A 291 0.89 3.46 -7.68
C GLY A 291 2.20 2.67 -7.71
N THR A 292 2.81 2.47 -6.55
CA THR A 292 4.00 1.61 -6.37
C THR A 292 3.77 0.18 -6.87
N ALA A 293 2.62 -0.40 -6.53
CA ALA A 293 2.27 -1.77 -6.90
C ALA A 293 1.94 -1.89 -8.38
N ALA A 294 1.09 -1.01 -8.91
CA ALA A 294 0.48 -1.20 -10.23
C ALA A 294 0.11 0.10 -10.96
N GLY A 295 0.66 1.26 -10.62
CA GLY A 295 0.41 2.49 -11.38
C GLY A 295 0.77 2.33 -12.86
N PHE A 296 0.01 2.94 -13.76
CA PHE A 296 0.35 2.97 -15.19
C PHE A 296 1.54 3.88 -15.48
N GLY A 297 1.81 4.85 -14.60
CA GLY A 297 2.68 5.99 -14.86
C GLY A 297 1.87 7.18 -15.40
N VAL A 298 2.47 8.36 -15.31
CA VAL A 298 1.89 9.62 -15.77
C VAL A 298 2.90 10.35 -16.64
N THR A 299 2.48 10.69 -17.86
CA THR A 299 3.27 11.47 -18.81
C THR A 299 3.59 12.87 -18.27
N ALA A 300 4.59 13.55 -18.85
CA ALA A 300 4.89 14.95 -18.52
C ALA A 300 3.66 15.88 -18.68
N ALA A 301 2.77 15.59 -19.64
CA ALA A 301 1.52 16.32 -19.87
C ALA A 301 0.41 16.01 -18.85
N GLY A 302 0.64 15.07 -17.93
CA GLY A 302 -0.31 14.69 -16.89
C GLY A 302 -1.36 13.66 -17.29
N ALA A 303 -1.26 13.10 -18.50
CA ALA A 303 -2.10 11.98 -18.94
C ALA A 303 -1.53 10.63 -18.52
N THR A 304 -2.39 9.61 -18.43
CA THR A 304 -2.01 8.21 -18.20
C THR A 304 -0.99 7.74 -19.23
N PHE A 305 0.09 7.13 -18.77
CA PHE A 305 1.05 6.48 -19.64
C PHE A 305 0.48 5.14 -20.12
N ALA A 306 0.36 4.95 -21.44
CA ALA A 306 -0.23 3.74 -22.02
C ALA A 306 0.80 2.62 -22.31
N GLY A 307 2.06 2.84 -21.93
CA GLY A 307 3.20 2.03 -22.35
C GLY A 307 3.98 2.65 -23.52
N PRO A 308 4.99 1.93 -24.04
CA PRO A 308 5.32 0.55 -23.71
C PRO A 308 5.89 0.35 -22.28
N TYR A 309 5.67 -0.84 -21.71
CA TYR A 309 6.33 -1.30 -20.48
C TYR A 309 7.51 -2.20 -20.89
N ASP A 310 8.66 -1.60 -21.20
CA ASP A 310 9.86 -2.25 -21.71
C ASP A 310 11.09 -2.01 -20.79
N ALA A 311 12.29 -2.41 -21.24
CA ALA A 311 13.53 -2.27 -20.46
C ALA A 311 14.27 -0.98 -20.77
N ASN A 312 13.78 -0.17 -21.72
CA ASN A 312 14.46 1.05 -22.10
C ASN A 312 14.16 2.13 -21.05
N THR A 313 15.13 2.39 -20.18
CA THR A 313 15.01 3.41 -19.12
C THR A 313 14.74 4.82 -19.68
N SER A 314 15.11 5.07 -20.94
CA SER A 314 14.80 6.34 -21.63
C SER A 314 13.30 6.52 -21.88
N THR A 315 12.52 5.44 -21.95
CA THR A 315 11.05 5.46 -22.02
C THR A 315 10.44 6.15 -20.80
N TYR A 316 11.06 5.98 -19.63
CA TYR A 316 10.52 6.41 -18.33
C TYR A 316 11.06 7.74 -17.84
N THR A 317 12.28 8.10 -18.24
CA THR A 317 12.92 9.37 -17.87
C THR A 317 12.05 10.63 -18.06
N PRO A 318 11.23 10.77 -19.13
CA PRO A 318 10.38 11.96 -19.31
C PRO A 318 9.04 11.90 -18.55
N LEU A 319 8.73 10.80 -17.84
CA LEU A 319 7.46 10.67 -17.13
C LEU A 319 7.46 11.52 -15.85
N ARG A 320 6.29 12.07 -15.51
CA ARG A 320 6.06 12.77 -14.25
C ARG A 320 5.98 11.78 -13.09
N ILE A 321 5.37 10.63 -13.33
CA ILE A 321 5.25 9.51 -12.40
C ILE A 321 5.61 8.25 -13.19
N GLU A 322 6.53 7.46 -12.66
CA GLU A 322 6.95 6.22 -13.30
C GLU A 322 5.89 5.11 -13.07
N PRO A 323 5.82 4.10 -13.96
CA PRO A 323 4.93 2.96 -13.76
C PRO A 323 5.26 2.18 -12.48
N GLY A 324 4.23 1.61 -11.88
CA GLY A 324 4.36 0.67 -10.76
C GLY A 324 4.94 -0.67 -11.19
N THR A 325 5.23 -1.51 -10.19
CA THR A 325 5.87 -2.83 -10.37
C THR A 325 5.12 -3.78 -11.30
N ALA A 326 3.80 -3.73 -11.32
CA ALA A 326 2.94 -4.59 -12.12
C ALA A 326 1.89 -3.72 -12.84
N PRO A 327 2.28 -2.92 -13.84
CA PRO A 327 1.44 -1.84 -14.36
C PRO A 327 0.17 -2.35 -15.07
N LYS A 328 0.09 -3.62 -15.46
CA LYS A 328 -1.13 -4.23 -16.03
C LYS A 328 -1.96 -5.05 -15.04
N ALA A 329 -1.56 -5.15 -13.78
CA ALA A 329 -2.39 -5.77 -12.75
C ALA A 329 -3.63 -4.91 -12.45
N LEU A 330 -4.75 -5.54 -12.14
CA LEU A 330 -5.97 -4.83 -11.71
C LEU A 330 -5.95 -4.61 -10.19
N LEU A 331 -6.49 -3.48 -9.74
CA LEU A 331 -6.50 -3.09 -8.33
C LEU A 331 -7.87 -3.29 -7.69
N TYR A 332 -7.87 -3.71 -6.43
CA TYR A 332 -8.98 -3.61 -5.51
C TYR A 332 -8.60 -2.66 -4.37
N GLY A 333 -9.20 -1.47 -4.33
CA GLY A 333 -8.93 -0.50 -3.26
C GLY A 333 -9.72 -0.88 -2.01
N THR A 334 -9.05 -1.04 -0.88
CA THR A 334 -9.70 -1.36 0.40
C THR A 334 -9.28 -0.32 1.42
N ALA A 335 -10.18 0.60 1.78
CA ALA A 335 -9.89 1.58 2.81
C ALA A 335 -10.18 1.02 4.20
N THR A 336 -9.24 1.14 5.14
CA THR A 336 -9.38 0.70 6.54
C THR A 336 -9.05 1.79 7.54
N THR A 337 -8.67 2.98 7.09
CA THR A 337 -8.40 4.13 7.94
C THR A 337 -8.54 5.44 7.16
N THR A 338 -8.96 6.50 7.84
CA THR A 338 -8.90 7.87 7.35
C THR A 338 -8.07 8.69 8.34
N PHE A 339 -6.79 8.91 8.03
CA PHE A 339 -5.97 9.72 8.94
C PHE A 339 -6.34 11.20 8.78
N ARG A 340 -6.92 11.77 9.84
CA ARG A 340 -7.13 13.20 9.98
C ARG A 340 -5.83 13.84 10.45
N THR A 341 -5.07 14.47 9.55
CA THR A 341 -4.18 15.55 10.00
C THR A 341 -5.06 16.65 10.57
N THR A 342 -4.80 17.05 11.82
CA THR A 342 -5.57 18.06 12.56
C THR A 342 -5.50 19.45 11.91
N SER A 343 -6.25 19.66 10.83
CA SER A 343 -6.92 20.91 10.45
C SER A 343 -7.48 20.77 9.04
N THR A 344 -8.79 20.57 8.92
CA THR A 344 -9.73 21.14 7.94
C THR A 344 -10.91 20.19 7.68
N SER A 345 -12.03 20.82 7.40
CA SER A 345 -13.40 20.32 7.35
C SER A 345 -13.66 19.24 6.29
N SER A 346 -14.31 18.15 6.72
CA SER A 346 -15.38 17.40 6.03
C SER A 346 -15.46 17.53 4.51
N THR A 347 -14.49 16.99 3.78
CA THR A 347 -14.65 16.41 2.43
C THR A 347 -13.27 15.98 1.94
N CYS A 348 -13.22 14.91 1.15
CA CYS A 348 -12.12 14.55 0.24
C CYS A 348 -11.66 15.71 -0.71
N ARG A 349 -12.20 16.93 -0.54
CA ARG A 349 -11.96 18.14 -1.33
C ARG A 349 -10.67 18.88 -0.96
N SER A 350 -9.95 18.57 0.13
CA SER A 350 -8.81 19.40 0.57
C SER A 350 -7.43 18.93 0.09
N ALA A 351 -7.27 17.67 -0.35
CA ALA A 351 -6.04 17.16 -0.97
C ALA A 351 -5.89 17.61 -2.45
N ARG A 352 -6.20 18.88 -2.75
CA ARG A 352 -6.16 19.43 -4.11
C ARG A 352 -4.70 19.62 -4.54
N PRO A 353 -4.32 19.30 -5.79
CA PRO A 353 -3.05 19.74 -6.33
C PRO A 353 -3.04 21.28 -6.35
N SER A 354 -2.21 21.87 -5.50
CA SER A 354 -2.00 23.32 -5.48
C SER A 354 -1.31 23.74 -6.78
N ALA A 355 -2.10 24.13 -7.77
CA ALA A 355 -1.62 24.92 -8.88
C ALA A 355 -1.29 26.33 -8.35
N ARG A 356 -0.06 26.53 -7.83
CA ARG A 356 0.72 27.78 -7.81
C ARG A 356 1.93 27.65 -6.88
N CYS A 357 3.10 27.38 -7.46
CA CYS A 357 4.33 27.95 -6.93
C CYS A 357 4.28 29.46 -7.22
N SER A 358 3.85 30.25 -6.23
CA SER A 358 4.04 31.69 -6.27
C SER A 358 5.37 31.98 -5.58
N THR A 359 6.36 32.46 -6.32
CA THR A 359 7.58 33.07 -5.77
C THR A 359 7.23 34.10 -4.69
N PRO A 360 7.94 34.12 -3.54
CA PRO A 360 7.67 35.11 -2.50
C PRO A 360 8.03 36.51 -3.01
N ALA A 361 7.01 37.38 -3.10
CA ALA A 361 7.20 38.80 -3.32
C ALA A 361 7.96 39.39 -2.12
N ARG A 362 9.08 40.07 -2.41
CA ARG A 362 9.84 40.87 -1.43
C ARG A 362 8.92 41.89 -0.77
N SER A 363 8.79 41.82 0.55
CA SER A 363 8.20 42.89 1.38
C SER A 363 9.08 44.15 1.33
N PRO A 364 8.51 45.36 1.17
CA PRO A 364 9.28 46.60 1.28
C PRO A 364 9.58 46.89 2.75
N ARG A 365 10.88 47.06 3.06
CA ARG A 365 11.39 47.50 4.37
C ARG A 365 10.77 48.85 4.74
N THR A 366 9.99 48.89 5.82
CA THR A 366 9.62 50.12 6.51
C THR A 366 10.79 50.60 7.37
N THR A 367 11.35 51.75 6.99
CA THR A 367 12.34 52.48 7.80
C THR A 367 11.65 53.14 8.99
N ARG A 368 11.90 52.64 10.21
CA ARG A 368 11.65 53.40 11.44
C ARG A 368 12.70 54.50 11.58
N ARG A 369 12.26 55.76 11.47
CA ARG A 369 12.99 56.93 11.99
C ARG A 369 12.63 57.11 13.46
N TRP A 370 13.63 57.17 14.31
CA TRP A 370 13.56 57.74 15.65
C TRP A 370 13.59 59.27 15.57
N ARG A 371 12.78 59.96 16.39
CA ARG A 371 13.15 61.21 17.09
C ARG A 371 12.08 61.62 18.10
N ALA A 372 12.59 61.90 19.31
CA ALA A 372 12.12 62.70 20.45
C ALA A 372 10.71 62.44 20.99
#